data_AF-A0A2A2I7P1-F1
#
_entry.id   AF-A0A2A2I7P1-F1
#
_cell.length_a   1.000
_cell.length_b   1.000
_cell.length_c   1.000
_cell.angle_alpha   90.00
_cell.angle_beta   90.00
_cell.angle_gamma   90.00
#
_symmetry.space_group_name_H-M   'P 1'
#
loop_
_entity.id
_entity.type
_entity.pdbx_description
1 polymer ?
#
loop_
_entity_poly.entity_id
_entity_poly.type
_entity_poly.pdbx_seq_one_letter_code
_entity_poly.pdbx_strand_id
1 'polypeptide(L)'
;MSNTDRYIAIARACLRAINDAAQPGAGREDQIQAVYDAIDDAFNAEFQTYRENEAIMISVLERIATGKLDAQAAADLAARTLAQSGSSPGTTLQ
;
A
#
# COMPACT_ATOMS: atom_id res chain seq x y z
N MET A 1 -5.99 6.49 6.19
CA MET A 1 -7.17 6.18 5.35
C MET A 1 -7.88 4.98 5.92
N SER A 2 -9.20 5.04 6.05
CA SER A 2 -10.00 3.89 6.46
C SER A 2 -10.00 2.83 5.35
N ASN A 3 -10.14 1.54 5.70
CA ASN A 3 -10.39 0.48 4.70
C ASN A 3 -11.59 0.83 3.81
N THR A 4 -12.60 1.51 4.37
CA THR A 4 -13.78 2.00 3.64
C THR A 4 -13.41 2.99 2.53
N ASP A 5 -12.45 3.89 2.76
CA ASP A 5 -12.02 4.88 1.76
C ASP A 5 -11.33 4.20 0.58
N ARG A 6 -10.54 3.14 0.85
CA ARG A 6 -9.86 2.33 -0.17
C ARG A 6 -10.87 1.57 -1.03
N TYR A 7 -11.86 0.92 -0.40
CA TYR A 7 -12.94 0.25 -1.13
C TYR A 7 -13.77 1.21 -2.01
N ILE A 8 -14.01 2.44 -1.54
CA ILE A 8 -14.72 3.46 -2.32
C ILE A 8 -13.88 3.93 -3.52
N ALA A 9 -12.57 4.09 -3.37
CA ALA A 9 -11.67 4.47 -4.45
C ALA A 9 -11.65 3.41 -5.57
N ILE A 10 -11.54 2.14 -5.18
CA ILE A 10 -11.59 1.00 -6.11
C ILE A 10 -12.96 0.95 -6.81
N ALA A 11 -14.07 1.05 -6.07
CA ALA A 11 -15.40 1.03 -6.66
C ALA A 11 -15.64 2.18 -7.67
N ARG A 12 -15.07 3.36 -7.41
CA ARG A 12 -15.12 4.50 -8.35
C ARG A 12 -14.29 4.26 -9.61
N ALA A 13 -13.11 3.64 -9.49
CA ALA A 13 -12.29 3.25 -10.63
C ALA A 13 -13.04 2.24 -11.52
N CYS A 14 -13.69 1.24 -10.92
CA CYS A 14 -14.53 0.27 -11.64
C CYS A 14 -15.69 0.95 -12.37
N LEU A 15 -16.43 1.82 -11.68
CA LEU A 15 -17.55 2.57 -12.28
C LEU A 15 -17.11 3.43 -13.47
N ARG A 16 -15.92 4.05 -13.38
CA ARG A 16 -15.35 4.84 -14.47
C ARG A 16 -14.98 3.97 -15.66
N ALA A 17 -14.32 2.84 -15.44
CA ALA A 17 -13.98 1.89 -16.49
C ALA A 17 -15.23 1.34 -17.21
N ILE A 18 -16.30 1.02 -16.47
CA ILE A 18 -17.59 0.61 -17.05
C ILE A 18 -18.16 1.72 -17.96
N ASN A 19 -18.14 2.96 -17.50
CA ASN A 19 -18.68 4.09 -18.25
C ASN A 19 -17.85 4.41 -19.50
N ASP A 20 -16.53 4.32 -19.42
CA ASP A 20 -15.61 4.52 -20.55
C ASP A 20 -15.77 3.39 -21.59
N ALA A 21 -16.02 2.18 -21.12
CA ALA A 21 -16.16 1.01 -21.98
C ALA A 21 -17.56 0.92 -22.63
N ALA A 22 -18.59 1.50 -22.04
CA ALA A 22 -19.95 1.59 -22.61
C ALA A 22 -20.04 2.48 -23.88
N GLN A 23 -18.93 3.04 -24.37
CA GLN A 23 -18.90 3.74 -25.64
C GLN A 23 -19.17 2.80 -26.83
N PRO A 24 -19.91 3.28 -27.85
CA PRO A 24 -20.33 2.45 -28.97
C PRO A 24 -19.12 1.96 -29.77
N GLY A 25 -18.85 0.66 -29.72
CA GLY A 25 -17.78 0.01 -30.49
C GLY A 25 -16.88 -0.94 -29.69
N ALA A 26 -16.88 -0.88 -28.36
CA ALA A 26 -16.09 -1.80 -27.53
C ALA A 26 -16.80 -3.16 -27.38
N GLY A 27 -16.07 -4.26 -27.58
CA GLY A 27 -16.57 -5.61 -27.31
C GLY A 27 -16.79 -5.80 -25.82
N ARG A 28 -17.86 -6.50 -25.41
CA ARG A 28 -18.17 -6.77 -24.00
C ARG A 28 -16.99 -7.35 -23.21
N GLU A 29 -16.14 -8.14 -23.85
CA GLU A 29 -14.92 -8.71 -23.25
C GLU A 29 -13.86 -7.63 -22.98
N ASP A 30 -13.64 -6.69 -23.91
CA ASP A 30 -12.73 -5.56 -23.72
C ASP A 30 -13.17 -4.67 -22.54
N GLN A 31 -14.49 -4.48 -22.39
CA GLN A 31 -15.06 -3.72 -21.28
C GLN A 31 -14.81 -4.39 -19.93
N ILE A 32 -14.91 -5.72 -19.87
CA ILE A 32 -14.64 -6.50 -18.66
C ILE A 32 -13.16 -6.45 -18.32
N GLN A 33 -12.27 -6.59 -19.31
CA GLN A 33 -10.83 -6.53 -19.09
C GLN A 33 -10.40 -5.15 -18.57
N ALA A 34 -10.92 -4.06 -19.13
CA ALA A 34 -10.62 -2.70 -18.68
C ALA A 34 -10.99 -2.46 -17.20
N VAL A 35 -12.05 -3.10 -16.71
CA VAL A 35 -12.44 -3.03 -15.30
C VAL A 35 -11.46 -3.79 -14.41
N TYR A 36 -11.01 -4.98 -14.84
CA TYR A 36 -10.00 -5.74 -14.09
C TYR A 36 -8.67 -4.98 -14.00
N ASP A 37 -8.20 -4.42 -15.12
CA ASP A 37 -6.96 -3.65 -15.15
C ASP A 37 -7.05 -2.42 -14.23
N ALA A 38 -8.18 -1.72 -14.23
CA ALA A 38 -8.41 -0.57 -13.35
C ALA A 38 -8.48 -0.96 -11.86
N ILE A 39 -9.01 -2.15 -11.54
CA ILE A 39 -8.99 -2.70 -10.19
C ILE A 39 -7.54 -2.98 -9.78
N ASP A 40 -6.79 -3.70 -10.61
CA ASP A 40 -5.42 -4.07 -10.32
C ASP A 40 -4.52 -2.84 -10.16
N ASP A 41 -4.67 -1.82 -10.98
CA ASP A 41 -3.93 -0.56 -10.87
C ASP A 41 -4.27 0.19 -9.58
N ALA A 42 -5.55 0.29 -9.22
CA ALA A 42 -5.98 0.94 -7.99
C ALA A 42 -5.50 0.19 -6.74
N PHE A 43 -5.54 -1.15 -6.76
CA PHE A 43 -4.98 -1.98 -5.70
C PHE A 43 -3.47 -1.83 -5.61
N ASN A 44 -2.76 -1.94 -6.72
CA ASN A 44 -1.31 -1.81 -6.75
C ASN A 44 -0.89 -0.45 -6.22
N ALA A 45 -1.47 0.64 -6.71
CA ALA A 45 -1.17 2.00 -6.25
C ALA A 45 -1.35 2.14 -4.73
N GLU A 46 -2.44 1.61 -4.17
CA GLU A 46 -2.70 1.72 -2.74
C GLU A 46 -1.89 0.76 -1.87
N PHE A 47 -1.31 -0.28 -2.44
CA PHE A 47 -0.44 -1.21 -1.73
C PHE A 47 1.05 -0.94 -1.96
N GLN A 48 1.44 -0.12 -2.94
CA GLN A 48 2.86 0.20 -3.17
C GLN A 48 3.49 0.79 -1.91
N THR A 49 2.90 1.84 -1.35
CA THR A 49 3.42 2.49 -0.12
C THR A 49 3.50 1.50 1.05
N TYR A 50 2.54 0.58 1.17
CA TYR A 50 2.55 -0.45 2.20
C TYR A 50 3.70 -1.45 2.00
N ARG A 51 3.86 -1.95 0.76
CA ARG A 51 4.93 -2.89 0.39
C ARG A 51 6.32 -2.26 0.51
N GLU A 52 6.45 -0.98 0.16
CA GLU A 52 7.69 -0.21 0.34
C GLU A 52 8.05 -0.09 1.83
N ASN A 53 7.08 0.27 2.68
CA ASN A 53 7.28 0.35 4.12
C ASN A 53 7.64 -1.02 4.72
N GLU A 54 6.98 -2.09 4.29
CA GLU A 54 7.27 -3.46 4.72
C GLU A 54 8.70 -3.88 4.31
N ALA A 55 9.11 -3.61 3.06
CA ALA A 55 10.45 -3.91 2.59
C ALA A 55 11.53 -3.15 3.38
N ILE A 56 11.29 -1.87 3.69
CA ILE A 56 12.18 -1.06 4.53
C ILE A 56 12.30 -1.69 5.93
N MET A 57 11.17 -2.03 6.57
CA MET A 57 11.17 -2.67 7.89
C MET A 57 11.93 -4.00 7.88
N ILE A 58 11.72 -4.86 6.88
CA ILE A 58 12.44 -6.13 6.73
C ILE A 58 13.95 -5.88 6.64
N SER A 59 14.39 -4.95 5.79
CA SER A 59 15.82 -4.65 5.62
C SER A 59 16.49 -4.15 6.91
N VAL A 60 15.75 -3.40 7.74
CA VAL A 60 16.23 -2.89 9.02
C VAL A 60 16.32 -4.01 10.04
N LEU A 61 15.32 -4.89 10.10
CA LEU A 61 15.34 -6.08 10.96
C LEU A 61 16.49 -7.02 10.57
N GLU A 62 16.73 -7.25 9.28
CA GLU A 62 17.88 -8.03 8.81
C GLU A 62 19.18 -7.41 9.29
N ARG A 63 19.32 -6.09 9.16
CA ARG A 63 20.52 -5.35 9.60
C ARG A 63 20.74 -5.45 11.10
N ILE A 64 19.68 -5.36 11.91
CA ILE A 64 19.74 -5.56 13.37
C ILE A 64 20.13 -7.01 13.69
N ALA A 65 19.51 -7.99 13.00
CA ALA A 65 19.75 -9.42 13.20
C ALA A 65 21.20 -9.84 12.88
N THR A 66 21.93 -9.07 12.07
CA THR A 66 23.36 -9.33 11.84
C THR A 66 24.22 -9.26 13.11
N GLY A 67 23.73 -8.60 14.18
CA GLY A 67 24.49 -8.40 15.41
C GLY A 67 25.69 -7.45 15.28
N LYS A 68 25.84 -6.78 14.13
CA LYS A 68 26.94 -5.83 13.85
C LYS A 68 26.71 -4.44 14.43
N LEU A 69 25.51 -4.16 14.93
CA LEU A 69 25.14 -2.93 15.59
C LEU A 69 25.19 -3.15 17.10
N ASP A 70 25.71 -2.18 17.84
CA ASP A 70 25.52 -2.15 19.29
C ASP A 70 24.05 -1.85 19.63
N ALA A 71 23.69 -2.06 20.91
CA ALA A 71 22.32 -1.93 21.38
C ALA A 71 21.73 -0.53 21.13
N GLN A 72 22.54 0.53 21.25
CA GLN A 72 22.08 1.90 21.06
C GLN A 72 21.87 2.20 19.57
N ALA A 73 22.81 1.80 18.71
CA ALA A 73 22.71 1.98 17.27
C ALA A 73 21.55 1.18 16.66
N ALA A 74 21.27 -0.02 17.19
CA ALA A 74 20.11 -0.80 16.79
C ALA A 74 18.79 -0.13 17.21
N ALA A 75 18.71 0.39 18.45
CA ALA A 75 17.55 1.12 18.95
C ALA A 75 17.29 2.41 18.14
N ASP A 76 18.34 3.18 17.85
CA ASP A 76 18.26 4.41 17.07
C ASP A 76 17.81 4.14 15.64
N LEU A 77 18.32 3.07 15.01
CA LEU A 77 17.90 2.65 13.67
C LEU A 77 16.41 2.28 13.66
N ALA A 78 15.97 1.46 14.62
CA ALA A 78 14.57 1.06 14.74
C ALA A 78 13.64 2.28 14.96
N ALA A 79 14.02 3.21 15.84
CA ALA A 79 13.24 4.41 16.12
C ALA A 79 13.07 5.30 14.88
N ARG A 80 14.14 5.48 14.09
CA ARG A 80 14.08 6.26 12.83
C ARG A 80 13.18 5.59 11.79
N THR A 81 13.25 4.26 11.67
CA THR A 81 12.40 3.49 10.76
C THR A 81 10.93 3.59 11.14
N LEU A 82 10.60 3.48 12.44
CA LEU A 82 9.22 3.66 12.92
C LEU A 82 8.69 5.08 12.64
N ALA A 83 9.52 6.11 12.86
CA ALA A 83 9.15 7.50 12.59
C ALA A 83 8.87 7.76 11.09
N GLN A 84 9.60 7.10 10.18
CA GLN A 84 9.37 7.22 8.73
C GLN A 84 8.16 6.42 8.24
N SER A 85 7.83 5.32 8.91
CA SER A 85 6.74 4.41 8.49
C SER A 85 5.33 4.95 8.78
N GLY A 86 5.19 6.17 9.32
CA GLY A 86 3.91 6.76 9.71
C GLY A 86 3.23 6.06 10.89
N SER A 87 3.91 5.13 11.55
CA SER A 87 3.47 4.56 12.81
C SER A 87 3.73 5.58 13.91
N SER A 88 2.77 6.49 14.12
CA SER A 88 2.70 7.21 15.40
C SER A 88 2.64 6.15 16.51
N PRO A 89 3.49 6.24 17.54
CA PRO A 89 3.37 5.35 18.68
C PRO A 89 1.98 5.56 19.27
N GLY A 90 1.13 4.54 19.12
CA GLY A 90 -0.17 4.52 19.74
C GLY A 90 0.01 4.78 21.22
N THR A 91 -0.58 5.88 21.68
CA THR A 91 -0.97 6.14 23.05
C THR A 91 -1.22 4.82 23.76
N THR A 92 -0.39 4.55 24.76
CA THR A 92 -0.65 3.55 25.80
C THR A 92 -2.11 3.72 26.24
N LEU A 93 -2.93 2.70 25.99
CA LEU A 93 -4.22 2.57 26.68
C LEU A 93 -3.92 2.45 28.17
N GLN A 94 -4.08 3.58 28.87
CA GLN A 94 -4.41 3.64 30.29
C GLN A 94 -5.90 3.41 30.47
#